data_AF-A0A8J5G459-F1
#
_entry.id   AF-A0A8J5G459-F1
#
_cell.length_a   1.000
_cell.length_b   1.000
_cell.length_c   1.000
_cell.angle_alpha   90.00
_cell.angle_beta   90.00
_cell.angle_gamma   90.00
#
_symmetry.space_group_name_H-M   'P 1'
#
loop_
_entity.id
_entity.type
_entity.pdbx_description
1 polymer ?
#
loop_
_entity_poly.entity_id
_entity_poly.type
_entity_poly.pdbx_seq_one_letter_code
_entity_poly.pdbx_strand_id
1 'polypeptide(L)'
;MADKSFARDVQSNYQIIRSRYRASTGDLEGIEKYSKRTVKAPCEAEAQSAALCKSDKVFAVASENMDTLTFGEPRFLHHLMDPSSKKISVMEFDVSKVLEELRLTMDQFIDLCILSGCDYCDNIKGRAIREV
;
A
#
# COMPACT_ATOMS: atom_id res chain seq x y z
N MET A 1 9.63 -14.70 -4.72
CA MET A 1 8.64 -14.51 -5.79
C MET A 1 7.33 -15.06 -5.28
N ALA A 2 6.34 -14.22 -4.99
CA ALA A 2 5.00 -14.71 -4.71
C ALA A 2 4.49 -15.50 -5.93
N ASP A 3 4.02 -16.72 -5.72
CA ASP A 3 3.42 -17.52 -6.77
C ASP A 3 2.16 -16.80 -7.29
N LYS A 4 1.93 -16.82 -8.61
CA LYS A 4 0.75 -16.21 -9.24
C LYS A 4 -0.55 -16.80 -8.70
N SER A 5 -0.51 -18.01 -8.12
CA SER A 5 -1.62 -18.63 -7.38
C SER A 5 -1.99 -17.82 -6.13
N PHE A 6 -1.02 -17.48 -5.28
CA PHE A 6 -1.21 -16.75 -4.03
C PHE A 6 -1.83 -15.36 -4.26
N ALA A 7 -1.32 -14.61 -5.24
CA ALA A 7 -1.87 -13.30 -5.56
C ALA A 7 -3.35 -13.37 -6.00
N ARG A 8 -3.74 -14.39 -6.79
CA ARG A 8 -5.13 -14.61 -7.19
C ARG A 8 -6.01 -15.01 -6.02
N ASP A 9 -5.52 -15.85 -5.11
CA ASP A 9 -6.28 -16.30 -3.93
C ASP A 9 -6.54 -15.13 -2.97
N VAL A 10 -5.53 -14.30 -2.72
CA VAL A 10 -5.66 -13.07 -1.91
C VAL A 10 -6.63 -12.09 -2.56
N GLN A 11 -6.53 -11.89 -3.87
CA GLN A 11 -7.43 -11.01 -4.63
C GLN A 11 -8.87 -11.53 -4.64
N SER A 12 -9.08 -12.84 -4.81
CA SER A 12 -10.40 -13.48 -4.76
C SER A 12 -11.03 -13.30 -3.38
N ASN A 13 -10.28 -13.57 -2.31
CA ASN A 13 -10.70 -13.33 -0.94
C ASN A 13 -11.04 -11.86 -0.67
N TYR A 14 -10.22 -10.93 -1.18
CA TYR A 14 -10.51 -9.50 -1.08
C TYR A 14 -11.81 -9.12 -1.79
N GLN A 15 -12.06 -9.60 -3.02
CA GLN A 15 -13.31 -9.28 -3.74
C GLN A 15 -14.54 -9.90 -3.04
N ILE A 16 -14.41 -11.06 -2.41
CA ILE A 16 -15.46 -11.64 -1.56
C ILE A 16 -15.74 -10.75 -0.35
N ILE A 17 -14.71 -10.26 0.34
CA ILE A 17 -14.87 -9.35 1.48
C ILE A 17 -15.49 -8.02 1.03
N ARG A 18 -14.98 -7.44 -0.07
CA ARG A 18 -15.46 -6.17 -0.64
C ARG A 18 -16.91 -6.24 -1.14
N SER A 19 -17.30 -7.33 -1.81
CA SER A 19 -18.68 -7.50 -2.29
C SER A 19 -19.68 -7.62 -1.13
N ARG A 20 -19.27 -8.28 -0.03
CA ARG A 20 -20.06 -8.31 1.21
C ARG A 20 -20.12 -6.94 1.89
N TYR A 21 -19.03 -6.18 1.84
CA TYR A 21 -18.96 -4.83 2.41
C TYR A 21 -19.80 -3.79 1.65
N ARG A 22 -19.77 -3.79 0.31
CA ARG A 22 -20.60 -2.87 -0.52
C ARG A 22 -22.11 -3.09 -0.34
N ALA A 23 -22.54 -4.28 0.10
CA ALA A 23 -23.94 -4.57 0.40
C ALA A 23 -24.41 -3.94 1.74
N SER A 24 -23.48 -3.53 2.60
CA SER A 24 -23.74 -2.72 3.79
C SER A 24 -23.24 -1.29 3.54
N THR A 25 -24.15 -0.36 3.24
CA THR A 25 -23.89 1.08 3.13
C THR A 25 -23.04 1.60 4.28
N GLY A 26 -21.73 1.79 4.06
CA GLY A 26 -20.83 2.71 4.79
C GLY A 26 -20.81 2.69 6.32
N ASP A 27 -21.53 1.79 6.98
CA ASP A 27 -21.75 1.81 8.42
C ASP A 27 -20.58 1.13 9.11
N LEU A 28 -20.14 1.72 10.23
CA LEU A 28 -19.10 1.16 11.09
C LEU A 28 -19.44 -0.28 11.50
N GLU A 29 -20.73 -0.60 11.65
CA GLU A 29 -21.23 -1.95 11.92
C GLU A 29 -20.96 -2.94 10.78
N GLY A 30 -21.00 -2.49 9.52
CA GLY A 30 -20.66 -3.30 8.35
C GLY A 30 -19.18 -3.65 8.30
N ILE A 31 -18.31 -2.73 8.75
CA ILE A 31 -16.86 -2.95 8.84
C ILE A 31 -16.58 -4.05 9.83
N GLU A 32 -17.12 -3.95 11.05
CA GLU A 32 -16.87 -4.90 12.13
C GLU A 32 -17.49 -6.28 11.86
N LYS A 33 -18.64 -6.32 11.18
CA LYS A 33 -19.33 -7.56 10.80
C LYS A 33 -18.60 -8.36 9.72
N TYR A 34 -17.98 -7.70 8.74
CA TYR A 34 -17.37 -8.37 7.57
C TYR A 34 -15.84 -8.35 7.55
N SER A 35 -15.20 -7.42 8.27
CA SER A 35 -13.77 -7.39 8.49
C SER A 35 -13.48 -7.82 9.93
N LYS A 36 -13.25 -9.12 10.11
CA LYS A 36 -13.05 -9.75 11.43
C LYS A 36 -11.91 -9.15 12.28
N ARG A 37 -11.04 -8.30 11.70
CA ARG A 37 -9.87 -7.69 12.36
C ARG A 37 -9.57 -6.32 11.76
N THR A 38 -10.30 -5.30 12.19
CA THR A 38 -9.90 -3.90 11.94
C THR A 38 -9.10 -3.36 13.10
N VAL A 39 -8.16 -2.47 12.78
CA VAL A 39 -7.36 -1.74 13.75
C VAL A 39 -7.55 -0.27 13.46
N LYS A 40 -7.98 0.51 14.45
CA LYS A 40 -8.06 1.96 14.31
C LYS A 40 -6.65 2.53 14.41
N ALA A 41 -6.17 3.14 13.33
CA ALA A 41 -4.91 3.85 13.33
C ALA A 41 -5.01 5.13 14.18
N PRO A 42 -3.95 5.52 14.90
CA PRO A 42 -3.93 6.77 15.68
C PRO A 42 -3.90 8.01 14.79
N CYS A 43 -3.36 7.88 13.58
CA CYS A 43 -3.27 8.93 12.57
C CYS A 43 -3.53 8.28 11.20
N GLU A 44 -2.52 8.13 10.36
CA GLU A 44 -2.65 7.54 9.03
C GLU A 44 -2.68 6.00 9.02
N ALA A 45 -3.52 5.45 8.16
CA ALA A 45 -3.69 4.01 8.03
C ALA A 45 -2.47 3.37 7.35
N GLU A 46 -1.86 4.08 6.42
CA GLU A 46 -0.63 3.74 5.68
C GLU A 46 0.52 3.53 6.68
N ALA A 47 0.79 4.54 7.50
CA ALA A 47 1.82 4.46 8.55
C ALA A 47 1.58 3.29 9.52
N GLN A 48 0.34 3.10 9.98
CA GLN A 48 -0.02 2.00 10.88
C GLN A 48 0.17 0.63 10.22
N SER A 49 -0.21 0.50 8.95
CA SER A 49 -0.09 -0.76 8.20
C SER A 49 1.38 -1.11 7.90
N ALA A 50 2.20 -0.11 7.56
CA ALA A 50 3.64 -0.27 7.40
C ALA A 50 4.32 -0.71 8.70
N ALA A 51 3.95 -0.11 9.83
CA ALA A 51 4.44 -0.52 11.15
C ALA A 51 4.05 -1.96 11.51
N LEU A 52 2.81 -2.37 11.19
CA LEU A 52 2.37 -3.77 11.38
C LEU A 52 3.19 -4.74 10.53
N CYS A 53 3.50 -4.36 9.28
CA CYS A 53 4.30 -5.18 8.37
C CYS A 53 5.76 -5.29 8.84
N LYS A 54 6.36 -4.19 9.32
CA LYS A 54 7.69 -4.19 9.95
C LYS A 54 7.75 -5.05 11.22
N SER A 55 6.65 -5.17 11.95
CA SER A 55 6.56 -6.01 13.15
C SER A 55 6.22 -7.48 12.87
N ASP A 56 6.26 -7.91 11.61
CA ASP A 56 5.92 -9.26 11.14
C ASP A 56 4.50 -9.75 11.52
N LYS A 57 3.59 -8.81 11.85
CA LYS A 57 2.18 -9.14 12.15
C LYS A 57 1.35 -9.37 10.89
N VAL A 58 1.79 -8.83 9.76
CA VAL A 58 1.15 -8.97 8.45
C VAL A 58 2.21 -9.21 7.38
N PHE A 59 1.85 -9.95 6.33
CA PHE A 59 2.78 -10.35 5.27
C PHE A 59 3.24 -9.18 4.39
N ALA A 60 2.29 -8.32 3.98
CA ALA A 60 2.49 -7.17 3.10
C ALA A 60 1.39 -6.14 3.34
N VAL A 61 1.64 -4.89 2.94
CA VAL A 61 0.62 -3.82 2.89
C VAL A 61 0.06 -3.75 1.49
N ALA A 62 -1.26 -3.72 1.35
CA ALA A 62 -1.92 -3.53 0.06
C ALA A 62 -2.57 -2.14 0.00
N SER A 63 -2.07 -1.28 -0.88
CA SER A 63 -2.59 0.07 -1.09
C SER A 63 -2.44 0.48 -2.54
N GLU A 64 -3.31 1.40 -2.98
CA GLU A 64 -3.12 2.11 -4.25
C GLU A 64 -2.31 3.40 -4.03
N ASN A 65 -2.10 3.83 -2.79
CA ASN A 65 -1.24 4.97 -2.49
C ASN A 65 0.23 4.51 -2.30
N MET A 66 1.12 4.97 -3.18
CA MET A 66 2.55 4.67 -3.14
C MET A 66 3.29 5.40 -2.01
N ASP A 67 2.70 6.44 -1.41
CA ASP A 67 3.29 7.13 -0.25
C ASP A 67 3.53 6.18 0.92
N THR A 68 2.79 5.06 0.95
CA THR A 68 2.99 3.98 1.90
C THR A 68 4.47 3.57 1.97
N LEU A 69 5.15 3.45 0.82
CA LEU A 69 6.55 3.03 0.69
C LEU A 69 7.50 3.90 1.51
N THR A 70 7.17 5.18 1.70
CA THR A 70 7.98 6.13 2.48
C THR A 70 8.00 5.80 3.97
N PHE A 71 7.01 5.04 4.46
CA PHE A 71 7.01 4.50 5.82
C PHE A 71 7.90 3.27 5.96
N GLY A 72 8.48 2.75 4.87
CA GLY A 72 9.52 1.73 4.85
C GLY A 72 9.02 0.31 5.12
N GLU A 73 7.78 -0.01 4.78
CA GLU A 73 7.28 -1.38 4.81
C GLU A 73 8.12 -2.31 3.94
N PRO A 74 8.39 -3.54 4.38
CA PRO A 74 9.24 -4.45 3.62
C PRO A 74 8.59 -4.97 2.33
N ARG A 75 7.25 -5.08 2.29
CA ARG A 75 6.50 -5.64 1.17
C ARG A 75 5.22 -4.82 0.91
N PHE A 76 5.11 -4.28 -0.29
CA PHE A 76 3.98 -3.48 -0.76
C PHE A 76 3.29 -4.14 -1.96
N LEU A 77 1.96 -4.16 -1.96
CA LEU A 77 1.13 -4.74 -3.01
C LEU A 77 0.27 -3.65 -3.66
N HIS A 78 0.47 -3.44 -4.96
CA HIS A 78 -0.29 -2.48 -5.76
C HIS A 78 -1.30 -3.20 -6.68
N HIS A 79 -2.41 -2.55 -7.00
CA HIS A 79 -3.51 -3.10 -7.80
C HIS A 79 -4.20 -4.33 -7.21
N LEU A 80 -4.07 -4.60 -5.91
CA LEU A 80 -4.84 -5.67 -5.27
C LEU A 80 -6.32 -5.30 -5.15
N MET A 81 -6.61 -4.00 -5.00
CA MET A 81 -7.94 -3.50 -4.67
C MET A 81 -8.71 -2.96 -5.88
N ASP A 82 -8.01 -2.68 -6.98
CA ASP A 82 -8.60 -2.22 -8.23
C ASP A 82 -9.60 -3.26 -8.79
N PRO A 83 -10.86 -2.92 -9.10
CA PRO A 83 -11.77 -3.83 -9.80
C PRO A 83 -11.26 -4.29 -11.18
N SER A 84 -10.37 -3.53 -11.80
CA SER A 84 -9.70 -3.84 -13.08
C SER A 84 -8.53 -4.80 -12.93
N SER A 85 -8.19 -5.20 -11.70
CA SER A 85 -7.12 -6.16 -11.39
C SER A 85 -7.35 -7.57 -11.96
N LYS A 86 -8.52 -7.85 -12.56
CA LYS A 86 -8.70 -9.04 -13.44
C LYS A 86 -7.92 -8.93 -14.76
N LYS A 87 -7.57 -7.71 -15.16
CA LYS A 87 -6.82 -7.37 -16.38
C LYS A 87 -5.37 -6.98 -16.08
N ILE A 88 -5.12 -6.33 -14.95
CA ILE A 88 -3.80 -5.88 -14.51
C ILE A 88 -3.34 -6.77 -13.36
N SER A 89 -2.18 -7.41 -13.49
CA SER A 89 -1.62 -8.24 -12.42
C SER A 89 -1.25 -7.41 -11.19
N VAL A 90 -1.50 -7.97 -10.01
CA VAL A 90 -1.01 -7.42 -8.73
C VAL A 90 0.51 -7.26 -8.81
N MET A 91 1.01 -6.07 -8.47
CA MET A 91 2.43 -5.79 -8.43
C MET A 91 2.93 -5.86 -6.99
N GLU A 92 4.06 -6.54 -6.79
CA GLU A 92 4.73 -6.66 -5.50
C GLU A 92 6.02 -5.84 -5.55
N PHE A 93 6.15 -4.91 -4.61
CA PHE A 93 7.34 -4.10 -4.42
C PHE A 93 8.01 -4.51 -3.11
N ASP A 94 9.30 -4.81 -3.19
CA ASP A 94 10.17 -5.05 -2.04
C ASP A 94 11.02 -3.78 -1.87
N VAL A 95 10.75 -3.02 -0.80
CA VAL A 95 11.42 -1.74 -0.57
C VAL A 95 12.93 -1.93 -0.49
N SER A 96 13.42 -3.06 0.03
CA SER A 96 14.85 -3.34 0.12
C SER A 96 15.49 -3.40 -1.27
N LYS A 97 14.80 -4.02 -2.24
CA LYS A 97 15.27 -4.10 -3.63
C LYS A 97 15.19 -2.76 -4.34
N VAL A 98 14.12 -2.00 -4.11
CA VAL A 98 13.97 -0.65 -4.67
C VAL A 98 15.12 0.24 -4.20
N LEU A 99 15.44 0.22 -2.91
CA LEU A 99 16.56 0.97 -2.33
C LEU A 99 17.91 0.50 -2.89
N GLU A 100 18.09 -0.80 -3.07
CA GLU A 100 19.31 -1.38 -3.67
C GLU A 100 19.51 -0.96 -5.13
N GLU A 101 18.45 -1.02 -5.95
CA GLU A 101 18.48 -0.64 -7.37
C GLU A 101 18.73 0.85 -7.55
N LEU A 102 18.10 1.69 -6.72
CA LEU A 102 18.30 3.14 -6.73
C LEU A 102 19.60 3.57 -6.03
N ARG A 103 20.24 2.66 -5.28
CA ARG A 103 21.41 2.92 -4.43
C ARG A 103 21.17 4.06 -3.44
N LEU A 104 19.99 4.08 -2.85
CA LEU A 104 19.58 5.07 -1.87
C LEU A 104 19.39 4.42 -0.50
N THR A 105 19.67 5.20 0.55
CA THR A 105 19.19 4.88 1.90
C THR A 105 17.70 5.21 2.03
N MET A 106 17.03 4.66 3.04
CA MET A 106 15.62 4.97 3.29
C MET A 106 15.38 6.47 3.47
N ASP A 107 16.26 7.17 4.19
CA ASP A 107 16.16 8.62 4.40
C ASP A 107 16.28 9.39 3.07
N GLN A 108 17.21 9.00 2.21
CA GLN A 108 17.37 9.61 0.87
C GLN A 108 16.19 9.30 -0.05
N PHE A 109 15.57 8.13 0.10
CA PHE A 109 14.36 7.77 -0.64
C PHE A 109 13.18 8.63 -0.18
N ILE A 110 13.04 8.89 1.12
CA ILE A 110 12.04 9.82 1.65
C ILE A 110 12.27 11.22 1.10
N ASP A 111 13.51 11.71 1.12
CA ASP A 111 13.87 13.00 0.52
C ASP A 111 13.50 13.05 -0.97
N LEU A 112 13.74 11.97 -1.72
CA LEU A 112 13.35 11.86 -3.13
C LEU A 112 11.83 11.94 -3.31
N CYS A 113 11.05 11.27 -2.46
CA CYS A 113 9.59 11.33 -2.50
C CYS A 113 9.08 12.74 -2.17
N ILE A 114 9.66 13.40 -1.16
CA ILE A 114 9.35 14.81 -0.82
C ILE A 114 9.64 15.73 -2.00
N LEU A 115 10.77 15.54 -2.69
CA LEU A 115 11.16 16.32 -3.86
C LEU A 115 10.28 16.05 -5.10
N SER A 116 9.81 14.82 -5.25
CA SER A 116 8.86 14.41 -6.31
C SER A 116 7.46 14.98 -6.05
N GLY A 117 7.16 15.20 -4.78
CA GLY A 117 6.00 15.87 -4.24
C GLY A 117 5.20 14.95 -3.32
N CYS A 118 4.76 15.49 -2.20
CA CYS A 118 4.01 14.77 -1.17
C CYS A 118 2.94 15.67 -0.54
N ASP A 119 1.99 15.05 0.17
CA ASP A 119 0.85 15.74 0.77
C ASP A 119 1.22 16.55 2.04
N TYR A 120 2.43 16.38 2.58
CA TYR A 120 2.82 16.96 3.87
C TYR A 120 3.44 18.36 3.78
N CYS A 121 4.01 18.73 2.64
CA CYS A 121 4.70 20.00 2.47
C CYS A 121 4.59 20.53 1.04
N ASP A 122 4.69 21.86 0.90
CA ASP A 122 4.65 22.50 -0.40
C ASP A 122 5.83 22.06 -1.29
N ASN A 123 5.51 21.76 -2.54
CA ASN A 123 6.52 21.42 -3.54
C ASN A 123 7.46 22.60 -3.82
N ILE A 124 8.75 22.30 -3.94
CA ILE A 124 9.74 23.30 -4.37
C ILE A 124 9.44 23.70 -5.82
N LYS A 125 9.00 24.95 -6.01
CA LYS A 125 8.66 25.50 -7.32
C LYS A 125 9.83 25.33 -8.31
N GLY A 126 9.59 24.60 -9.39
CA GLY A 126 10.53 24.45 -10.51
C GLY A 126 11.48 23.24 -10.46
N ARG A 127 11.37 22.35 -9.47
CA ARG A 127 12.22 21.13 -9.37
C ARG A 127 11.46 19.82 -9.23
N ALA A 128 10.20 19.75 -9.67
CA ALA A 128 9.54 18.46 -9.82
C ALA A 128 10.28 17.65 -10.89
N ILE A 129 10.47 16.35 -10.65
CA ILE A 129 11.04 15.42 -11.62
C ILE A 129 10.15 15.48 -12.88
N ARG A 130 10.65 16.11 -13.94
CA ARG A 130 10.01 16.04 -15.25
C ARG A 130 10.30 14.65 -15.80
N GLU A 131 9.25 13.96 -16.24
CA GLU A 131 9.38 12.79 -17.10
C GLU A 131 10.39 13.12 -18.22
N VAL A 132 11.42 12.27 -18.35
CA VAL A 132 12.38 12.33 -19.44
C VAL A 132 11.80 11.61 -20.65
#